data_AF-A0A9D8TQR4-F1
#
_entry.id   AF-A0A9D8TQR4-F1
#
_cell.length_a   1.000
_cell.length_b   1.000
_cell.length_c   1.000
_cell.angle_alpha   90.00
_cell.angle_beta   90.00
_cell.angle_gamma   90.00
#
_symmetry.space_group_name_H-M   'P 1'
#
loop_
_entity.id
_entity.type
_entity.pdbx_description
1 polymer ?
#
loop_
_entity_poly.entity_id
_entity_poly.type
_entity_poly.pdbx_seq_one_letter_code
_entity_poly.pdbx_strand_id
1 'polypeptide(L)'
;ADHDHEHEDDHDHDEHEHEHEEEGPEYDEHIWLSLKNAAFLCRTIADKIKTLDPDNADAYEANAVSYVEKLNALDKRYADAVDAATCKTLLFGDRFPFRYLVDDYGLDYYAAFVGCSAETEASFETVAFLANKVDELGLKAILQIESADGRLAQTIRQQTTAKNQTILTLNSLQSVKAADVKKGASYLTEMEKNLEVLKDALK
;
A
#
# COMPACT_ATOMS: atom_id res chain seq x y z
N ALA A 1 -6.71 70.56 9.06
CA ALA A 1 -7.67 70.85 7.99
C ALA A 1 -6.83 71.09 6.74
N ASP A 2 -6.89 70.34 5.66
CA ASP A 2 -7.61 69.14 5.20
C ASP A 2 -6.77 68.67 3.98
N HIS A 3 -6.39 67.39 3.86
CA HIS A 3 -7.06 66.35 3.04
C HIS A 3 -7.48 66.75 1.61
N ASP A 4 -6.78 66.19 0.61
CA ASP A 4 -7.31 65.37 -0.52
C ASP A 4 -6.25 65.25 -1.64
N HIS A 5 -5.75 64.03 -1.92
CA HIS A 5 -6.12 63.13 -3.04
C HIS A 5 -5.67 63.69 -4.40
N GLU A 6 -4.77 63.06 -5.16
CA GLU A 6 -5.08 61.94 -6.07
C GLU A 6 -3.85 61.41 -6.86
N HIS A 7 -3.89 60.09 -7.16
CA HIS A 7 -3.39 59.33 -8.33
C HIS A 7 -1.86 59.25 -8.63
N GLU A 8 -1.25 58.13 -9.04
CA GLU A 8 -1.77 56.85 -9.57
C GLU A 8 -0.67 55.77 -9.54
N ASP A 9 -1.10 54.53 -9.25
CA ASP A 9 -0.35 53.28 -9.41
C ASP A 9 -0.17 52.92 -10.89
N ASP A 10 1.02 52.46 -11.26
CA ASP A 10 1.20 51.64 -12.45
C ASP A 10 2.26 50.56 -12.14
N HIS A 11 1.80 49.49 -11.50
CA HIS A 11 2.58 48.26 -11.30
C HIS A 11 2.01 47.19 -12.21
N ASP A 12 2.71 47.04 -13.34
CA ASP A 12 2.68 45.91 -14.26
C ASP A 12 2.72 44.60 -13.45
N HIS A 13 1.60 43.89 -13.42
CA HIS A 13 1.51 42.54 -12.85
C HIS A 13 1.54 41.57 -14.02
N ASP A 14 2.73 41.04 -14.30
CA ASP A 14 2.91 39.83 -15.10
C ASP A 14 2.05 38.71 -14.49
N GLU A 15 0.95 38.39 -15.19
CA GLU A 15 0.15 37.20 -14.95
C GLU A 15 0.99 35.96 -15.31
N HIS A 16 1.66 35.39 -14.32
CA HIS A 16 2.11 34.01 -14.41
C HIS A 16 0.89 33.09 -14.31
N GLU A 17 0.25 32.85 -15.45
CA GLU A 17 -0.58 31.66 -15.67
C GLU A 17 0.29 30.44 -15.40
N HIS A 18 0.11 29.83 -14.23
CA HIS A 18 0.60 28.49 -13.97
C HIS A 18 -0.22 27.52 -14.81
N GLU A 19 0.30 27.16 -15.99
CA GLU A 19 -0.11 25.97 -16.72
C GLU A 19 -0.07 24.78 -15.75
N HIS A 20 -1.24 24.32 -15.33
CA HIS A 20 -1.39 22.98 -14.78
C HIS A 20 -1.11 22.01 -15.93
N GLU A 21 0.11 21.47 -15.99
CA GLU A 21 0.37 20.23 -16.72
C GLU A 21 -0.65 19.20 -16.23
N GLU A 22 -1.56 18.79 -17.13
CA GLU A 22 -2.46 17.68 -16.86
C GLU A 22 -1.61 16.41 -16.69
N GLU A 23 -1.27 16.10 -15.43
CA GLU A 23 -0.75 14.79 -15.07
C GLU A 23 -1.76 13.75 -15.57
N GLY A 24 -1.31 12.88 -16.47
CA GLY A 24 -2.11 11.78 -16.99
C GLY A 24 -2.64 10.89 -15.86
N PRO A 25 -3.49 9.88 -16.16
CA PRO A 25 -4.04 9.01 -15.13
C PRO A 25 -2.92 8.42 -14.26
N GLU A 26 -2.95 8.75 -12.97
CA GLU A 26 -1.98 8.27 -12.00
C GLU A 26 -2.20 6.76 -11.77
N TYR A 27 -1.21 5.95 -12.15
CA TYR A 27 -1.27 4.49 -12.03
C TYR A 27 -0.70 4.05 -10.68
N ASP A 28 -1.38 3.11 -10.00
CA ASP A 28 -0.84 2.50 -8.79
C ASP A 28 0.44 1.71 -9.12
N GLU A 29 1.56 2.16 -8.58
CA GLU A 29 2.90 1.62 -8.84
C GLU A 29 3.21 0.33 -8.07
N HIS A 30 2.40 -0.05 -7.08
CA HIS A 30 2.69 -1.13 -6.12
C HIS A 30 2.44 -2.54 -6.66
N ILE A 31 2.78 -2.77 -7.93
CA ILE A 31 2.55 -4.03 -8.66
C ILE A 31 3.21 -5.24 -7.99
N TRP A 32 4.29 -5.04 -7.22
CA TRP A 32 5.02 -6.13 -6.56
C TRP A 32 4.28 -6.73 -5.37
N LEU A 33 3.23 -6.08 -4.86
CA LEU A 33 2.42 -6.61 -3.76
C LEU A 33 1.38 -7.65 -4.21
N SER A 34 1.25 -7.88 -5.52
CA SER A 34 0.62 -9.06 -6.10
C SER A 34 1.64 -10.17 -6.32
N LEU A 35 1.39 -11.36 -5.78
CA LEU A 35 2.25 -12.53 -6.00
C LEU A 35 2.20 -13.02 -7.46
N LYS A 36 1.05 -12.84 -8.13
CA LYS A 36 0.88 -13.14 -9.55
C LYS A 36 1.71 -12.21 -10.42
N ASN A 37 1.68 -10.90 -10.13
CA ASN A 37 2.53 -9.93 -10.79
C ASN A 37 4.01 -10.19 -10.50
N ALA A 38 4.37 -10.48 -9.25
CA ALA A 38 5.76 -10.80 -8.90
C ALA A 38 6.29 -12.01 -9.70
N ALA A 39 5.48 -13.06 -9.87
CA ALA A 39 5.84 -14.21 -10.69
C ALA A 39 6.06 -13.83 -12.17
N PHE A 40 5.16 -13.00 -12.72
CA PHE A 40 5.30 -12.46 -14.08
C PHE A 40 6.55 -11.60 -14.26
N LEU A 41 6.82 -10.71 -13.30
CA LEU A 41 8.00 -9.83 -13.31
C LEU A 41 9.30 -10.64 -13.24
N CYS A 42 9.38 -11.67 -12.39
CA CYS A 42 10.55 -12.54 -12.31
C CYS A 42 10.84 -13.24 -13.64
N ARG A 43 9.82 -13.74 -14.34
CA ARG A 43 9.98 -14.32 -15.69
C ARG A 43 10.48 -13.29 -16.69
N THR A 44 9.83 -12.12 -16.72
CA THR A 44 10.18 -11.03 -17.64
C THR A 44 11.62 -10.57 -17.45
N ILE A 45 12.06 -10.40 -16.20
CA ILE A 45 13.43 -10.01 -15.86
C ILE A 45 14.41 -11.10 -16.30
N ALA A 46 14.14 -12.38 -16.00
CA ALA A 46 15.00 -13.48 -16.39
C ALA A 46 15.15 -13.58 -17.91
N ASP A 47 14.06 -13.43 -18.67
CA ASP A 47 14.08 -13.43 -20.13
C ASP A 47 14.92 -12.27 -20.69
N LYS A 48 14.85 -11.07 -20.09
CA LYS A 48 15.72 -9.97 -20.49
C LYS A 48 17.18 -10.22 -20.14
N ILE A 49 17.48 -10.74 -18.96
CA ILE A 49 18.87 -11.08 -18.58
C ILE A 49 19.44 -12.15 -19.52
N LYS A 50 18.67 -13.17 -19.90
CA LYS A 50 19.07 -14.19 -20.89
C LYS A 50 19.47 -13.59 -22.24
N THR A 51 18.82 -12.51 -22.68
CA THR A 51 19.20 -11.82 -23.92
C THR A 51 20.49 -11.00 -23.79
N LEU A 52 20.83 -10.56 -22.58
CA LEU A 52 22.02 -9.76 -22.30
C LEU A 52 23.24 -10.63 -21.98
N ASP A 53 23.03 -11.81 -21.39
CA ASP A 53 24.07 -12.79 -21.06
C ASP A 53 23.63 -14.22 -21.47
N PRO A 54 23.78 -14.56 -22.77
CA PRO A 54 23.36 -15.86 -23.30
C PRO A 54 24.17 -17.04 -22.76
N ASP A 55 25.42 -16.83 -22.36
CA ASP A 55 26.31 -17.90 -21.86
C ASP A 55 25.78 -18.50 -20.55
N ASN A 56 25.05 -17.70 -19.75
CA ASN A 56 24.44 -18.11 -18.48
C ASN A 56 22.91 -18.33 -18.58
N ALA A 57 22.35 -18.39 -19.79
CA ALA A 57 20.90 -18.41 -20.00
C ALA A 57 20.15 -19.53 -19.26
N ASP A 58 20.69 -20.75 -19.27
CA ASP A 58 20.09 -21.91 -18.59
C ASP A 58 20.05 -21.71 -17.06
N ALA A 59 21.05 -21.06 -16.48
CA ALA A 59 21.07 -20.77 -15.05
C ALA A 59 19.99 -19.76 -14.66
N TYR A 60 19.79 -18.71 -15.47
CA TYR A 60 18.73 -17.72 -15.23
C TYR A 60 17.34 -18.34 -15.36
N GLU A 61 17.13 -19.20 -16.38
CA GLU A 61 15.88 -19.92 -16.55
C GLU A 61 15.58 -20.83 -15.35
N ALA A 62 16.53 -21.68 -14.96
CA ALA A 62 16.35 -22.59 -13.83
C ALA A 62 16.06 -21.85 -12.52
N ASN A 63 16.76 -20.75 -12.27
CA ASN A 63 16.54 -19.91 -11.08
C ASN A 63 15.16 -19.25 -11.10
N ALA A 64 14.71 -18.74 -12.25
CA ALA A 64 13.41 -18.12 -12.41
C ALA A 64 12.27 -19.13 -12.23
N VAL A 65 12.40 -20.33 -12.81
CA VAL A 65 11.44 -21.44 -12.60
C VAL A 65 11.31 -21.73 -11.11
N SER A 66 12.43 -21.98 -10.42
CA SER A 66 12.43 -22.34 -9.01
C SER A 66 11.82 -21.24 -8.12
N TYR A 67 12.08 -19.96 -8.43
CA TYR A 67 11.51 -18.87 -7.64
C TYR A 67 10.02 -18.65 -7.91
N VAL A 68 9.58 -18.76 -9.16
CA VAL A 68 8.17 -18.66 -9.54
C VAL A 68 7.33 -19.76 -8.91
N GLU A 69 7.86 -20.98 -8.78
CA GLU A 69 7.17 -22.05 -8.05
C GLU A 69 6.92 -21.70 -6.58
N LYS A 70 7.87 -21.02 -5.92
CA LYS A 70 7.70 -20.54 -4.53
C LYS A 70 6.65 -19.44 -4.44
N LEU A 71 6.63 -18.51 -5.40
CA LEU A 71 5.63 -17.44 -5.47
C LEU A 71 4.22 -18.01 -5.68
N ASN A 72 4.05 -18.95 -6.62
CA ASN A 72 2.78 -19.61 -6.89
C ASN A 72 2.28 -20.44 -5.70
N ALA A 73 3.20 -21.10 -4.99
CA ALA A 73 2.85 -21.82 -3.76
C ALA A 73 2.37 -20.86 -2.66
N LEU A 74 2.97 -19.68 -2.55
CA LEU A 74 2.54 -18.65 -1.61
C LEU A 74 1.21 -18.00 -2.03
N ASP A 75 1.02 -17.71 -3.31
CA ASP A 75 -0.23 -17.19 -3.89
C ASP A 75 -1.41 -18.10 -3.55
N LYS A 76 -1.23 -19.42 -3.72
CA LYS A 76 -2.23 -20.40 -3.30
C LYS A 76 -2.55 -20.32 -1.80
N ARG A 77 -1.53 -20.18 -0.94
CA ARG A 77 -1.73 -20.05 0.51
C ARG A 77 -2.49 -18.77 0.88
N TYR A 78 -2.31 -17.69 0.12
CA TYR A 78 -3.11 -16.47 0.27
C TYR A 78 -4.56 -16.71 -0.13
N ALA A 79 -4.82 -17.34 -1.29
CA ALA A 79 -6.16 -17.68 -1.72
C ALA A 79 -6.87 -18.59 -0.70
N ASP A 80 -6.21 -19.65 -0.23
CA ASP A 80 -6.74 -20.56 0.79
C ASP A 80 -7.08 -19.83 2.10
N ALA A 81 -6.23 -18.87 2.53
CA ALA A 81 -6.46 -18.08 3.74
C ALA A 81 -7.64 -17.12 3.59
N VAL A 82 -7.77 -16.47 2.42
CA VAL A 82 -8.90 -15.60 2.12
C VAL A 82 -10.18 -16.43 2.02
N ASP A 83 -10.20 -17.57 1.35
CA ASP A 83 -11.38 -18.43 1.23
C ASP A 83 -11.89 -18.94 2.59
N ALA A 84 -10.99 -19.20 3.53
CA ALA A 84 -11.34 -19.61 4.89
C ALA A 84 -11.77 -18.44 5.81
N ALA A 85 -11.64 -17.20 5.36
CA ALA A 85 -11.91 -16.03 6.17
C ALA A 85 -13.40 -15.78 6.42
N THR A 86 -13.70 -15.30 7.62
CA THR A 86 -15.02 -14.87 8.08
C THR A 86 -15.32 -13.41 7.75
N CYS A 87 -14.27 -12.61 7.53
CA CYS A 87 -14.34 -11.24 7.03
C CYS A 87 -13.64 -11.14 5.66
N LYS A 88 -14.13 -10.28 4.76
CA LYS A 88 -13.53 -10.03 3.44
C LYS A 88 -13.11 -8.57 3.25
N THR A 89 -13.10 -7.78 4.32
CA THR A 89 -12.80 -6.35 4.27
C THR A 89 -11.59 -6.03 5.13
N LEU A 90 -10.66 -5.28 4.56
CA LEU A 90 -9.51 -4.72 5.28
C LEU A 90 -9.73 -3.23 5.53
N LEU A 91 -9.27 -2.73 6.68
CA LEU A 91 -9.30 -1.30 6.98
C LEU A 91 -7.90 -0.82 7.35
N PHE A 92 -7.42 0.18 6.62
CA PHE A 92 -6.13 0.80 6.80
C PHE A 92 -6.29 2.18 7.45
N GLY A 93 -5.75 2.33 8.65
CA GLY A 93 -5.57 3.63 9.30
C GLY A 93 -4.32 4.35 8.80
N ASP A 94 -4.06 4.28 7.49
CA ASP A 94 -2.82 4.69 6.83
C ASP A 94 -3.02 4.77 5.30
N ARG A 95 -1.92 4.99 4.56
CA ARG A 95 -1.83 4.80 3.10
C ARG A 95 -2.13 3.36 2.68
N PHE A 96 -2.47 3.19 1.42
CA PHE A 96 -2.90 1.90 0.86
C PHE A 96 -2.13 1.52 -0.42
N PRO A 97 -0.98 0.84 -0.28
CA PRO A 97 -0.23 0.31 -1.43
C PRO A 97 -0.69 -1.09 -1.88
N PHE A 98 -1.81 -1.61 -1.38
CA PHE A 98 -2.17 -3.03 -1.52
C PHE A 98 -3.25 -3.29 -2.57
N ARG A 99 -3.43 -2.40 -3.55
CA ARG A 99 -4.50 -2.50 -4.54
C ARG A 99 -4.50 -3.81 -5.32
N TYR A 100 -3.35 -4.20 -5.86
CA TYR A 100 -3.24 -5.45 -6.62
C TYR A 100 -3.48 -6.68 -5.75
N LEU A 101 -3.10 -6.64 -4.47
CA LEU A 101 -3.37 -7.73 -3.53
C LEU A 101 -4.86 -7.89 -3.29
N VAL A 102 -5.59 -6.82 -3.00
CA VAL A 102 -7.03 -6.92 -2.74
C VAL A 102 -7.80 -7.32 -4.00
N ASP A 103 -7.39 -6.82 -5.17
CA ASP A 103 -7.97 -7.21 -6.45
C ASP A 103 -7.70 -8.70 -6.76
N ASP A 104 -6.51 -9.20 -6.47
CA ASP A 104 -6.11 -10.60 -6.73
C ASP A 104 -6.95 -11.63 -5.97
N TYR A 105 -7.42 -11.27 -4.77
CA TYR A 105 -8.13 -12.16 -3.86
C TYR A 105 -9.58 -11.72 -3.59
N GLY A 106 -10.08 -10.69 -4.28
CA GLY A 106 -11.46 -10.20 -4.15
C GLY A 106 -11.79 -9.68 -2.75
N LEU A 107 -10.87 -8.94 -2.13
CA LEU A 107 -11.07 -8.30 -0.84
C LEU A 107 -11.57 -6.86 -1.02
N ASP A 108 -12.46 -6.44 -0.13
CA ASP A 108 -12.84 -5.03 -0.02
C ASP A 108 -11.84 -4.29 0.87
N TYR A 109 -11.73 -2.96 0.71
CA TYR A 109 -10.90 -2.15 1.59
C TYR A 109 -11.45 -0.75 1.86
N TYR A 110 -11.04 -0.21 3.00
CA TYR A 110 -11.14 1.21 3.34
C TYR A 110 -9.77 1.71 3.79
N ALA A 111 -9.40 2.93 3.42
CA ALA A 111 -8.12 3.52 3.79
C ALA A 111 -8.29 5.00 4.13
N ALA A 112 -7.40 5.53 4.97
CA ALA A 112 -7.42 6.93 5.36
C ALA A 112 -6.90 7.87 4.27
N PHE A 113 -6.02 7.37 3.42
CA PHE A 113 -5.46 8.11 2.30
C PHE A 113 -5.58 7.30 1.02
N VAL A 114 -5.83 7.99 -0.10
CA VAL A 114 -5.57 7.41 -1.42
C VAL A 114 -4.08 7.08 -1.56
N GLY A 115 -3.75 6.03 -2.30
CA GLY A 115 -2.39 5.45 -2.37
C GLY A 115 -1.28 6.47 -2.67
N CYS A 116 -1.60 7.51 -3.46
CA CYS A 116 -0.65 8.54 -3.88
C CYS A 116 -0.72 9.85 -3.08
N SER A 117 -1.50 9.94 -2.00
CA SER A 117 -1.63 11.19 -1.26
C SER A 117 -0.34 11.57 -0.52
N ALA A 118 0.12 12.80 -0.76
CA ALA A 118 1.15 13.46 0.02
C ALA A 118 0.65 13.94 1.40
N GLU A 119 -0.66 13.88 1.67
CA GLU A 119 -1.23 14.27 2.96
C GLU A 119 -0.75 13.34 4.08
N THR A 120 -0.38 13.94 5.20
CA THR A 120 0.14 13.23 6.37
C THR A 120 -0.86 13.16 7.53
N GLU A 121 -1.93 13.95 7.49
CA GLU A 121 -2.94 14.01 8.54
C GLU A 121 -4.33 13.81 7.95
N ALA A 122 -5.03 12.77 8.41
CA ALA A 122 -6.40 12.51 7.99
C ALA A 122 -7.35 13.50 8.67
N SER A 123 -8.36 13.96 7.93
CA SER A 123 -9.40 14.83 8.49
C SER A 123 -10.19 14.12 9.59
N PHE A 124 -10.81 14.90 10.49
CA PHE A 124 -11.72 14.36 11.51
C PHE A 124 -12.86 13.54 10.88
N GLU A 125 -13.37 13.98 9.74
CA GLU A 125 -14.42 13.28 8.98
C GLU A 125 -13.95 11.91 8.51
N THR A 126 -12.72 11.80 7.98
CA THR A 126 -12.12 10.53 7.58
C THR A 126 -11.96 9.59 8.78
N VAL A 127 -11.46 10.09 9.91
CA VAL A 127 -11.32 9.29 11.14
C VAL A 127 -12.67 8.77 11.61
N ALA A 128 -13.70 9.63 11.66
CA ALA A 128 -15.05 9.25 12.07
C ALA A 128 -15.67 8.24 11.10
N PHE A 129 -15.51 8.45 9.79
CA PHE A 129 -15.96 7.53 8.76
C PHE A 129 -15.34 6.14 8.92
N LEU A 130 -14.01 6.06 9.09
CA LEU A 130 -13.32 4.79 9.27
C LEU A 130 -13.71 4.11 10.59
N ALA A 131 -13.83 4.86 11.68
CA ALA A 131 -14.27 4.29 12.96
C ALA A 131 -15.68 3.71 12.86
N ASN A 132 -16.60 4.40 12.17
CA ASN A 132 -17.94 3.88 11.89
C ASN A 132 -17.89 2.63 11.04
N LYS A 133 -17.01 2.54 10.03
CA LYS A 133 -16.84 1.34 9.21
C LYS A 133 -16.30 0.15 10.01
N VAL A 134 -15.37 0.39 10.93
CA VAL A 134 -14.91 -0.65 11.87
C VAL A 134 -16.08 -1.20 12.70
N ASP A 135 -16.92 -0.33 13.25
CA ASP A 135 -18.06 -0.74 14.08
C ASP A 135 -19.16 -1.43 13.24
N GLU A 136 -19.52 -0.87 12.09
CA GLU A 136 -20.56 -1.39 11.17
C GLU A 136 -20.23 -2.81 10.69
N LEU A 137 -18.98 -3.04 10.31
CA LEU A 137 -18.52 -4.32 9.77
C LEU A 137 -17.98 -5.25 10.88
N GLY A 138 -17.93 -4.78 12.13
CA GLY A 138 -17.45 -5.56 13.27
C GLY A 138 -15.96 -5.93 13.22
N LEU A 139 -15.15 -5.17 12.47
CA LEU A 139 -13.75 -5.48 12.20
C LEU A 139 -12.93 -5.58 13.48
N LYS A 140 -12.07 -6.60 13.55
CA LYS A 140 -11.19 -6.86 14.71
C LYS A 140 -9.82 -6.22 14.58
N ALA A 141 -9.44 -5.81 13.38
CA ALA A 141 -8.15 -5.25 13.08
C ALA A 141 -8.25 -3.89 12.40
N ILE A 142 -7.25 -3.04 12.66
CA ILE A 142 -6.96 -1.82 11.91
C ILE A 142 -5.51 -1.97 11.43
N LEU A 143 -5.29 -1.88 10.12
CA LEU A 143 -3.98 -2.06 9.49
C LEU A 143 -3.25 -0.74 9.33
N GLN A 144 -1.92 -0.81 9.31
CA GLN A 144 -1.01 0.28 8.97
C GLN A 144 0.21 -0.28 8.23
N ILE A 145 1.02 0.60 7.61
CA ILE A 145 2.28 0.18 6.97
C ILE A 145 3.48 0.26 7.93
N GLU A 146 4.61 -0.31 7.54
CA GLU A 146 5.81 -0.47 8.37
C GLU A 146 6.51 0.84 8.76
N SER A 147 6.23 1.93 8.03
CA SER A 147 6.76 3.27 8.29
C SER A 147 5.87 4.13 9.19
N ALA A 148 4.68 3.62 9.55
CA ALA A 148 3.69 4.36 10.31
C ALA A 148 4.10 4.59 11.78
N ASP A 149 3.80 5.78 12.32
CA ASP A 149 3.95 6.06 13.75
C ASP A 149 2.77 5.53 14.60
N GLY A 150 1.75 4.98 13.93
CA GLY A 150 0.55 4.36 14.51
C GLY A 150 -0.47 5.32 15.14
N ARG A 151 -0.25 6.64 15.08
CA ARG A 151 -1.16 7.61 15.69
C ARG A 151 -2.53 7.61 15.03
N LEU A 152 -2.58 7.48 13.71
CA LEU A 152 -3.84 7.50 12.97
C LEU A 152 -4.69 6.26 13.23
N ALA A 153 -4.10 5.06 13.10
CA ALA A 153 -4.76 3.81 13.48
C ALA A 153 -5.25 3.81 14.94
N GLN A 154 -4.45 4.38 15.85
CA GLN A 154 -4.82 4.55 17.25
C GLN A 154 -6.01 5.52 17.44
N THR A 155 -6.03 6.62 16.69
CA THR A 155 -7.10 7.62 16.76
C THR A 155 -8.42 7.03 16.25
N ILE A 156 -8.38 6.30 15.13
CA ILE A 156 -9.54 5.57 14.59
C ILE A 156 -10.06 4.60 15.65
N ARG A 157 -9.18 3.77 16.24
CA ARG A 157 -9.55 2.84 17.32
C ARG A 157 -10.21 3.54 18.51
N GLN A 158 -9.75 4.71 18.90
CA GLN A 158 -10.32 5.44 20.05
C GLN A 158 -11.72 5.99 19.78
N GLN A 159 -12.08 6.19 18.51
CA GLN A 159 -13.40 6.64 18.07
C GLN A 159 -14.37 5.49 17.81
N THR A 160 -13.92 4.24 17.78
CA THR A 160 -14.83 3.08 17.71
C THR A 160 -15.58 2.90 19.03
N THR A 161 -16.69 2.18 18.98
CA THR A 161 -17.52 1.89 20.15
C THR A 161 -16.79 0.95 21.11
N ALA A 162 -16.20 -0.12 20.57
CA ALA A 162 -15.57 -1.17 21.37
C ALA A 162 -14.09 -0.89 21.75
N LYS A 163 -13.38 -0.08 20.97
CA LYS A 163 -11.98 0.36 21.21
C LYS A 163 -10.97 -0.76 21.42
N ASN A 164 -11.31 -1.97 20.99
CA ASN A 164 -10.57 -3.20 21.27
C ASN A 164 -9.94 -3.80 20.02
N GLN A 165 -9.94 -3.06 18.90
CA GLN A 165 -9.28 -3.51 17.68
C GLN A 165 -7.78 -3.64 17.89
N THR A 166 -7.22 -4.69 17.29
CA THR A 166 -5.78 -4.89 17.24
C THR A 166 -5.23 -4.06 16.10
N ILE A 167 -4.16 -3.31 16.36
CA ILE A 167 -3.44 -2.59 15.30
C ILE A 167 -2.38 -3.54 14.76
N LEU A 168 -2.47 -3.83 13.47
CA LEU A 168 -1.59 -4.76 12.78
C LEU A 168 -0.78 -4.03 11.71
N THR A 169 0.43 -4.50 11.43
CA THR A 169 1.29 -3.94 10.38
C THR A 169 1.33 -4.88 9.20
N LEU A 170 0.89 -4.41 8.03
CA LEU A 170 1.08 -5.09 6.77
C LEU A 170 2.23 -4.40 6.03
N ASN A 171 3.30 -5.13 5.74
CA ASN A 171 4.52 -4.57 5.19
C ASN A 171 4.31 -4.27 3.68
N SER A 172 4.60 -3.05 3.25
CA SER A 172 4.52 -2.63 1.84
C SER A 172 5.70 -3.14 1.00
N LEU A 173 6.77 -3.60 1.67
CA LEU A 173 8.04 -4.00 1.08
C LEU A 173 8.74 -2.89 0.29
N GLN A 174 8.33 -1.62 0.44
CA GLN A 174 8.97 -0.48 -0.22
C GLN A 174 10.39 -0.25 0.33
N SER A 175 10.63 -0.60 1.61
CA SER A 175 11.95 -0.51 2.23
C SER A 175 12.21 -1.66 3.18
N VAL A 176 13.50 -2.00 3.37
CA VAL A 176 13.94 -2.99 4.35
C VAL A 176 15.20 -2.49 5.04
N LYS A 177 15.30 -2.70 6.35
CA LYS A 177 16.50 -2.32 7.11
C LYS A 177 17.63 -3.30 6.80
N ALA A 178 18.85 -2.80 6.65
CA ALA A 178 20.02 -3.64 6.43
C ALA A 178 20.23 -4.71 7.53
N ALA A 179 19.82 -4.42 8.77
CA ALA A 179 19.87 -5.38 9.86
C ALA A 179 18.89 -6.56 9.67
N ASP A 180 17.75 -6.33 9.03
CA ASP A 180 16.74 -7.38 8.77
C ASP A 180 17.16 -8.24 7.59
N VAL A 181 17.78 -7.65 6.55
CA VAL A 181 18.42 -8.40 5.46
C VAL A 181 19.49 -9.36 6.01
N LYS A 182 20.33 -8.90 6.94
CA LYS A 182 21.34 -9.75 7.61
C LYS A 182 20.71 -10.91 8.42
N LYS A 183 19.44 -10.78 8.82
CA LYS A 183 18.67 -11.83 9.51
C LYS A 183 17.86 -12.70 8.55
N GLY A 184 18.02 -12.52 7.23
CA GLY A 184 17.35 -13.33 6.21
C GLY A 184 16.04 -12.72 5.68
N ALA A 185 15.76 -11.44 5.93
CA ALA A 185 14.63 -10.78 5.28
C ALA A 185 14.82 -10.77 3.76
N SER A 186 13.78 -11.22 3.07
CA SER A 186 13.65 -11.28 1.62
C SER A 186 12.20 -11.00 1.24
N TYR A 187 11.94 -10.72 -0.04
CA TYR A 187 10.56 -10.55 -0.53
C TYR A 187 9.65 -11.72 -0.09
N LEU A 188 10.10 -12.96 -0.29
CA LEU A 188 9.29 -14.15 0.01
C LEU A 188 8.98 -14.25 1.50
N THR A 189 9.99 -14.05 2.36
CA THR A 189 9.78 -14.14 3.82
C THR A 189 8.89 -13.01 4.35
N GLU A 190 8.96 -11.82 3.77
CA GLU A 190 8.08 -10.72 4.17
C GLU A 190 6.65 -10.93 3.69
N MET A 191 6.46 -11.46 2.47
CA MET A 191 5.13 -11.87 1.99
C MET A 191 4.55 -13.02 2.82
N GLU A 192 5.37 -13.96 3.29
CA GLU A 192 4.91 -15.00 4.23
C GLU A 192 4.48 -14.42 5.58
N LYS A 193 5.15 -13.39 6.11
CA LYS A 193 4.70 -12.69 7.32
C LYS A 193 3.42 -11.91 7.07
N ASN A 194 3.31 -11.25 5.92
CA ASN A 194 2.10 -10.54 5.51
C ASN A 194 0.90 -11.50 5.42
N LEU A 195 1.09 -12.74 4.98
CA LEU A 195 0.03 -13.75 5.00
C LEU A 195 -0.51 -14.01 6.41
N GLU A 196 0.37 -14.13 7.40
CA GLU A 196 -0.07 -14.37 8.78
C GLU A 196 -0.80 -13.15 9.35
N VAL A 197 -0.35 -11.93 9.02
CA VAL A 197 -1.07 -10.70 9.35
C VAL A 197 -2.45 -10.66 8.68
N LEU A 198 -2.53 -11.06 7.41
CA LEU A 198 -3.79 -11.10 6.67
C LEU A 198 -4.78 -12.08 7.30
N LYS A 199 -4.31 -13.27 7.70
CA LYS A 199 -5.12 -14.25 8.43
C LYS A 199 -5.64 -13.69 9.74
N ASP A 200 -4.86 -12.90 10.47
CA ASP A 200 -5.30 -12.27 11.72
C ASP A 200 -6.32 -11.15 11.48
N ALA A 201 -6.13 -10.38 10.40
CA ALA A 201 -7.02 -9.28 10.06
C ALA A 201 -8.40 -9.75 9.54
N LEU A 202 -8.46 -10.92 8.90
CA LEU A 202 -9.67 -11.44 8.25
C LEU A 202 -10.51 -12.40 9.14
N LYS A 203 -10.25 -12.45 10.45
CA LYS A 203 -11.03 -13.23 11.43
C LYS A 203 -12.34 -12.55 11.83
#